data_AF-A0A7C5DMW9-F1
#
_entry.id   AF-A0A7C5DMW9-F1
#
_cell.length_a   1.000
_cell.length_b   1.000
_cell.length_c   1.000
_cell.angle_alpha   90.00
_cell.angle_beta   90.00
_cell.angle_gamma   90.00
#
_symmetry.space_group_name_H-M   'P 1'
#
loop_
_entity.id
_entity.type
_entity.pdbx_description
1 polymer ?
#
loop_
_entity_poly.entity_id
_entity_poly.type
_entity_poly.pdbx_seq_one_letter_code
_entity_poly.pdbx_strand_id
1 'polypeptide(L)'
;MHRTSLEEMIAEMNLYFAPDLVILDGRKCFVSGGPDQGEVRTPDVLFASTGRTIIDIEAVRVLKEFGAEKLDIPAEDVPMIRTALELGIP
;
A
#
# COMPACT_ATOMS: atom_id res chain seq x y z
N MET A 1 13.76 -16.72 -4.38
CA MET A 1 12.52 -15.91 -4.46
C MET A 1 12.17 -15.76 -5.94
N HIS A 2 11.16 -16.47 -6.43
CA HIS A 2 10.67 -16.26 -7.81
C HIS A 2 9.95 -14.89 -7.82
N ARG A 3 10.36 -13.96 -8.70
CA ARG A 3 9.89 -12.55 -8.72
C ARG A 3 8.41 -12.36 -9.10
N THR A 4 7.69 -13.44 -9.41
CA THR A 4 6.37 -13.37 -10.06
C THR A 4 5.19 -13.12 -9.11
N SER A 5 5.36 -13.22 -7.79
CA SER A 5 4.24 -13.09 -6.83
C SER A 5 4.64 -12.37 -5.52
N LEU A 6 5.49 -11.35 -5.64
CA LEU A 6 6.02 -10.64 -4.45
C LEU A 6 4.92 -9.93 -3.66
N GLU A 7 3.96 -9.33 -4.36
CA GLU A 7 2.88 -8.55 -3.76
C GLU A 7 1.92 -9.46 -2.98
N GLU A 8 1.57 -10.62 -3.52
CA GLU A 8 0.73 -11.61 -2.86
C GLU A 8 1.43 -12.19 -1.63
N MET A 9 2.73 -12.49 -1.72
CA MET A 9 3.52 -12.95 -0.56
C MET A 9 3.57 -11.90 0.57
N ILE A 10 3.61 -10.60 0.24
CA ILE A 10 3.55 -9.53 1.25
C ILE A 10 2.23 -9.59 2.02
N ALA A 11 1.10 -9.81 1.32
CA ALA A 11 -0.19 -9.97 1.96
C ALA A 11 -0.25 -11.20 2.87
N GLU A 12 0.31 -12.33 2.44
CA GLU A 12 0.38 -13.55 3.26
C GLU A 12 1.19 -13.35 4.56
N MET A 13 2.27 -12.56 4.53
CA MET A 13 3.06 -12.26 5.73
C MET A 13 2.24 -11.56 6.82
N ASN A 14 1.19 -10.82 6.44
CA ASN A 14 0.33 -10.13 7.39
C ASN A 14 -0.51 -11.09 8.25
N LEU A 15 -0.69 -12.36 7.83
CA LEU A 15 -1.38 -13.37 8.65
C LEU A 15 -0.67 -13.67 9.97
N TYR A 16 0.64 -13.43 10.04
CA TYR A 16 1.42 -13.65 11.26
C TYR A 16 1.36 -12.47 12.25
N PHE A 17 0.95 -11.29 11.78
CA PHE A 17 0.98 -10.06 12.58
C PHE A 17 -0.37 -9.34 12.53
N ALA A 18 -1.07 -9.34 13.66
CA ALA A 18 -2.34 -8.63 13.84
C ALA A 18 -2.16 -7.43 14.78
N PRO A 19 -1.70 -6.27 14.27
CA PRO A 19 -1.56 -5.07 15.10
C PRO A 19 -2.92 -4.50 15.49
N ASP A 20 -3.05 -3.99 16.72
CA ASP A 20 -4.24 -3.27 17.17
C ASP A 20 -4.37 -1.86 16.56
N LEU A 21 -3.24 -1.28 16.11
CA LEU A 21 -3.15 0.04 15.50
C LEU A 21 -2.01 0.08 14.48
N VAL A 22 -2.30 0.60 13.29
CA VAL A 22 -1.32 0.87 12.23
C VAL A 22 -1.25 2.37 12.00
N ILE A 23 -0.02 2.88 11.87
CA ILE A 23 0.26 4.29 11.55
C ILE A 23 1.21 4.32 10.35
N LEU A 24 0.91 5.14 9.35
CA LEU A 24 1.75 5.34 8.17
C LEU A 24 2.05 6.83 7.98
N ASP A 25 3.34 7.19 7.95
CA ASP A 25 3.81 8.54 7.59
C ASP A 25 3.76 8.70 6.06
N GLY A 26 2.71 9.37 5.59
CA GLY A 26 2.49 9.70 4.18
C GLY A 26 2.90 11.12 3.81
N ARG A 27 3.71 11.81 4.64
CA ARG A 27 4.11 13.20 4.34
C ARG A 27 4.93 13.31 3.06
N LYS A 28 5.67 12.27 2.71
CA LYS A 28 6.39 12.15 1.44
C LYS A 28 6.12 10.80 0.81
N CYS A 29 6.02 10.76 -0.51
CA CYS A 29 5.87 9.53 -1.27
C CYS A 29 6.66 9.58 -2.57
N PHE A 30 7.03 8.40 -3.08
CA PHE A 30 7.52 8.27 -4.45
C PHE A 30 6.34 8.09 -5.39
N VAL A 31 6.28 8.89 -6.46
CA VAL A 31 5.30 8.75 -7.54
C VAL A 31 5.86 8.02 -8.76
N SER A 32 7.18 7.90 -8.86
CA SER A 32 7.86 7.06 -9.84
C SER A 32 9.20 6.55 -9.29
N GLY A 33 9.70 5.45 -9.84
CA GLY A 33 11.06 4.93 -9.60
C GLY A 33 11.37 4.29 -8.23
N GLY A 34 10.54 4.53 -7.20
CA GLY A 34 10.79 4.10 -5.81
C GLY A 34 10.96 2.57 -5.62
N PRO A 35 11.27 2.10 -4.40
CA PRO A 35 11.25 2.84 -3.13
C PRO A 35 12.60 3.45 -2.69
N ASP A 36 13.67 3.33 -3.49
CA ASP A 36 15.01 3.84 -3.14
C ASP A 36 15.33 5.19 -3.81
N GLN A 37 14.99 5.33 -5.10
CA GLN A 37 15.24 6.54 -5.89
C GLN A 37 14.02 6.85 -6.73
N GLY A 38 13.82 8.11 -7.11
CA GLY A 38 12.74 8.47 -8.02
C GLY A 38 12.12 9.82 -7.70
N GLU A 39 10.98 10.09 -8.32
CA GLU A 39 10.29 11.35 -8.15
C GLU A 39 9.49 11.38 -6.85
N VAL A 40 9.77 12.38 -6.00
CA VAL A 40 9.12 12.54 -4.69
C VAL A 40 8.02 13.61 -4.78
N ARG A 41 6.92 13.36 -4.09
CA ARG A 41 5.85 14.32 -3.80
C ARG A 41 5.63 14.44 -2.31
N THR A 42 4.88 15.46 -1.92
CA THR A 42 4.63 15.79 -0.51
C THR A 42 3.12 15.89 -0.26
N PRO A 43 2.44 14.76 -0.01
CA PRO A 43 1.01 14.78 0.31
C PRO A 43 0.69 15.39 1.68
N ASP A 44 1.66 15.44 2.59
CA ASP A 44 1.50 15.98 3.95
C ASP A 44 0.37 15.31 4.78
N VAL A 45 0.18 14.01 4.58
CA VAL A 45 -0.83 13.21 5.30
C VAL A 45 -0.21 12.22 6.29
N LEU A 46 -0.94 11.91 7.36
CA LEU A 46 -0.66 10.82 8.30
C LEU A 46 -1.88 9.89 8.33
N PHE A 47 -1.67 8.60 8.12
CA PHE A 47 -2.75 7.61 8.22
C PHE A 47 -2.70 6.90 9.57
N ALA A 48 -3.87 6.61 10.13
CA ALA A 48 -4.02 5.79 11.31
C ALA A 48 -5.31 4.97 11.22
N SER A 49 -5.23 3.66 11.51
CA SER A 49 -6.37 2.75 11.41
C SER A 49 -6.12 1.49 12.26
N THR A 50 -7.21 0.83 12.67
CA THR A 50 -7.16 -0.52 13.22
C THR A 50 -7.12 -1.59 12.12
N GLY A 51 -7.33 -1.22 10.86
CA GLY A 51 -7.22 -2.08 9.68
C GLY A 51 -6.06 -1.65 8.79
N ARG A 52 -5.14 -2.58 8.52
CA ARG A 52 -3.96 -2.37 7.67
C ARG A 52 -4.34 -2.26 6.21
N THR A 53 -5.21 -3.12 5.73
CA THR A 53 -5.67 -3.12 4.34
C THR A 53 -6.42 -1.82 4.01
N ILE A 54 -7.17 -1.26 4.97
CA ILE A 54 -7.77 0.08 4.82
C ILE A 54 -6.71 1.16 4.57
N ILE A 55 -5.59 1.14 5.32
CA ILE A 55 -4.51 2.12 5.10
C ILE A 55 -3.89 1.95 3.72
N ASP A 56 -3.63 0.72 3.28
CA ASP A 56 -3.03 0.46 1.98
C ASP A 56 -3.93 0.97 0.84
N ILE A 57 -5.25 0.77 0.93
CA ILE A 57 -6.24 1.30 -0.01
C ILE A 57 -6.19 2.83 -0.07
N GLU A 58 -6.23 3.50 1.09
CA GLU A 58 -6.22 4.96 1.15
C GLU A 58 -4.86 5.54 0.71
N ALA A 59 -3.75 4.88 1.03
CA ALA A 59 -2.42 5.26 0.55
C ALA A 59 -2.32 5.17 -0.97
N VAL A 60 -2.86 4.12 -1.59
CA VAL A 60 -2.93 3.97 -3.04
C VAL A 60 -3.80 5.08 -3.67
N ARG A 61 -4.92 5.44 -3.05
CA ARG A 61 -5.75 6.57 -3.53
C ARG A 61 -5.01 7.90 -3.48
N VAL A 62 -4.27 8.17 -2.40
CA VAL A 62 -3.41 9.36 -2.31
C VAL A 62 -2.30 9.32 -3.36
N LEU A 63 -1.62 8.19 -3.56
CA LEU A 63 -0.61 8.05 -4.62
C LEU A 63 -1.17 8.39 -6.01
N LYS A 64 -2.38 7.92 -6.31
CA LYS A 64 -3.09 8.24 -7.56
C LYS A 64 -3.38 9.73 -7.71
N GLU A 65 -3.89 10.38 -6.66
CA GLU A 65 -4.18 11.82 -6.66
C GLU A 65 -2.92 12.65 -6.96
N PHE A 66 -1.76 12.17 -6.50
CA PHE A 66 -0.46 12.81 -6.73
C PHE A 66 0.24 12.36 -8.02
N GLY A 67 -0.42 11.59 -8.87
CA GLY A 67 0.06 11.22 -10.21
C GLY A 67 1.08 10.09 -10.21
N ALA A 68 0.96 9.11 -9.30
CA ALA A 68 1.82 7.93 -9.31
C ALA A 68 1.71 7.14 -10.63
N GLU A 69 2.88 6.76 -11.17
CA GLU A 69 2.97 5.93 -12.36
C GLU A 69 2.53 4.49 -12.09
N LYS A 70 2.02 3.82 -13.13
CA LYS A 70 1.68 2.37 -13.13
C LYS A 70 0.65 1.97 -12.06
N LEU A 71 -0.26 2.88 -11.72
CA LEU A 71 -1.32 2.67 -10.74
C LEU A 71 -2.70 2.89 -11.37
N ASP A 72 -2.93 2.31 -12.55
CA ASP A 72 -4.13 2.55 -13.37
C ASP A 72 -5.36 1.69 -13.00
N ILE A 73 -5.18 0.75 -12.06
CA ILE A 73 -6.22 -0.16 -11.57
C ILE A 73 -6.88 0.39 -10.30
N PRO A 74 -8.14 0.03 -9.96
CA PRO A 74 -8.74 0.34 -8.67
C PRO A 74 -7.81 0.00 -7.49
N ALA A 75 -7.90 0.74 -6.38
CA ALA A 75 -6.98 0.56 -5.26
C ALA A 75 -7.11 -0.84 -4.65
N GLU A 76 -8.34 -1.33 -4.61
CA GLU A 76 -8.75 -2.64 -4.14
C GLU A 76 -8.22 -3.79 -5.04
N ASP A 77 -7.86 -3.47 -6.28
CA ASP A 77 -7.37 -4.43 -7.27
C ASP A 77 -5.85 -4.57 -7.30
N VAL A 78 -5.12 -3.73 -6.56
CA VAL A 78 -3.67 -3.89 -6.40
C VAL A 78 -3.39 -5.28 -5.82
N PRO A 79 -2.49 -6.10 -6.40
CA PRO A 79 -2.36 -7.53 -6.06
C PRO A 79 -2.20 -7.81 -4.56
N MET A 80 -1.37 -7.03 -3.85
CA MET A 80 -1.21 -7.17 -2.40
C MET A 80 -2.51 -6.84 -1.63
N ILE A 81 -3.23 -5.80 -2.04
CA ILE A 81 -4.48 -5.37 -1.39
C ILE A 81 -5.57 -6.39 -1.64
N ARG A 82 -5.75 -6.82 -2.89
CA ARG A 82 -6.73 -7.86 -3.25
C ARG A 82 -6.49 -9.13 -2.45
N THR A 83 -5.24 -9.59 -2.40
CA THR A 83 -4.88 -10.80 -1.64
C THR A 83 -5.18 -10.61 -0.15
N ALA A 84 -4.87 -9.45 0.43
CA ALA A 84 -5.17 -9.18 1.83
C ALA A 84 -6.68 -9.19 2.13
N LEU A 85 -7.51 -8.64 1.22
CA LEU A 85 -8.97 -8.70 1.30
C LEU A 85 -9.49 -10.14 1.21
N GLU A 86 -8.97 -10.95 0.28
CA GLU A 86 -9.32 -12.37 0.13
C GLU A 86 -8.97 -13.20 1.36
N LEU A 87 -7.87 -12.84 2.04
CA LEU A 87 -7.43 -13.45 3.31
C LEU A 87 -8.18 -12.92 4.54
N GLY A 88 -9.10 -11.96 4.38
CA GLY A 88 -9.87 -11.39 5.48
C GLY A 88 -9.07 -10.48 6.41
N ILE A 89 -7.96 -9.90 5.93
CA ILE A 89 -7.14 -8.97 6.69
C ILE A 89 -7.76 -7.57 6.59
N PRO A 90 -8.15 -6.95 7.71
CA PRO A 90 -8.76 -5.61 7.73
C PRO A 90 -7.74 -4.52 7.39
#